data_AF-A0A820SIY4-F1
#
_entry.id   AF-A0A820SIY4-F1
#
_cell.length_a   1.000
_cell.length_b   1.000
_cell.length_c   1.000
_cell.angle_alpha   90.00
_cell.angle_beta   90.00
_cell.angle_gamma   90.00
#
_symmetry.space_group_name_H-M   'P 1'
#
loop_
_entity.id
_entity.type
_entity.pdbx_description
1 polymer ?
#
loop_
_entity_poly.entity_id
_entity_poly.type
_entity_poly.pdbx_seq_one_letter_code
_entity_poly.pdbx_strand_id
1 'polypeptide(L)'
;MLLFMNHTPNLRRFQACLDGPHKNLFCYTIILLQLKYLTLNLHDEWSFEQVQQLLNICPHLKHLILKLEAQNDKKIMFEPSTWQKLIEEKLSHLKSLRLQLNCIVTDSNENIHNYQKS
;
A
#
# COMPACT_ATOMS: atom_id res chain seq x y z
N MET A 1 -6.12 -5.65 -13.32
CA MET A 1 -5.41 -4.45 -13.81
C MET A 1 -3.98 -4.75 -14.30
N LEU A 2 -3.11 -5.43 -13.51
CA LEU A 2 -1.77 -5.85 -14.00
C LEU A 2 -1.83 -6.77 -15.24
N LEU A 3 -2.76 -7.74 -15.26
CA LEU A 3 -3.05 -8.57 -16.43
C LEU A 3 -3.35 -7.75 -17.68
N PHE A 4 -4.25 -6.76 -17.56
CA PHE A 4 -4.61 -5.86 -18.65
C PHE A 4 -3.40 -5.06 -19.14
N MET A 5 -2.58 -4.53 -18.21
CA MET A 5 -1.38 -3.77 -18.55
C MET A 5 -0.33 -4.61 -19.30
N ASN A 6 -0.29 -5.93 -19.06
CA ASN A 6 0.64 -6.84 -19.73
C ASN A 6 0.39 -6.91 -21.24
N HIS A 7 -0.87 -6.72 -21.63
CA HIS A 7 -1.29 -6.77 -23.03
C HIS A 7 -1.22 -5.39 -23.71
N THR A 8 -0.84 -4.32 -23.01
CA THR A 8 -0.74 -2.95 -23.54
C THR A 8 0.53 -2.21 -23.09
N PRO A 9 1.75 -2.65 -23.50
CA PRO A 9 3.04 -2.13 -23.03
C PRO A 9 3.40 -0.71 -23.54
N ASN A 10 2.63 -0.12 -24.46
CA ASN A 10 2.94 1.18 -25.06
C ASN A 10 2.28 2.38 -24.33
N LEU A 11 1.56 2.15 -23.24
CA LEU A 11 0.95 3.23 -22.47
C LEU A 11 2.03 4.03 -21.72
N ARG A 12 2.22 5.29 -22.10
CA ARG A 12 3.30 6.17 -21.58
C ARG A 12 3.26 6.46 -20.07
N ARG A 13 2.17 6.10 -19.37
CA ARG A 13 2.00 6.28 -17.93
C ARG A 13 1.44 5.00 -17.29
N PHE A 14 2.33 4.09 -16.92
CA PHE A 14 1.97 2.94 -16.08
C PHE A 14 1.72 3.40 -14.66
N GLN A 15 0.46 3.34 -14.27
CA GLN A 15 0.00 3.56 -12.91
C GLN A 15 -0.76 2.32 -12.46
N ALA A 16 -0.42 1.77 -11.29
CA ALA A 16 -1.08 0.61 -10.76
C ALA A 16 -1.69 0.92 -9.38
N CYS A 17 -2.95 0.52 -9.17
CA CYS A 17 -3.54 0.32 -7.85
C CYS A 17 -3.63 -1.18 -7.54
N LEU A 18 -3.09 -1.63 -6.41
CA LEU A 18 -3.21 -3.01 -5.94
C LEU A 18 -3.97 -3.03 -4.62
N ASP A 19 -5.09 -3.75 -4.63
CA ASP A 19 -5.99 -3.90 -3.48
C ASP A 19 -5.70 -5.19 -2.69
N GLY A 20 -4.81 -6.05 -3.18
CA GLY A 20 -4.49 -7.30 -2.51
C GLY A 20 -3.20 -7.94 -3.07
N PRO A 21 -2.60 -8.86 -2.31
CA PRO A 21 -1.39 -9.56 -2.73
C PRO A 21 -1.68 -10.45 -3.95
N HIS A 22 -0.91 -10.28 -5.02
CA HIS A 22 -1.08 -11.10 -6.21
C HIS A 22 -0.31 -12.42 -6.05
N LYS A 23 -0.98 -13.56 -6.23
CA LYS A 23 -0.38 -14.92 -6.06
C LYS A 23 0.83 -15.21 -6.97
N ASN A 24 1.07 -14.41 -8.01
CA ASN A 24 2.19 -14.58 -8.93
C ASN A 24 2.61 -13.24 -9.55
N LEU A 25 3.32 -12.41 -8.76
CA LEU A 25 3.84 -11.12 -9.24
C LEU A 25 4.92 -11.29 -10.33
N PHE A 26 5.64 -12.42 -10.35
CA PHE A 26 6.71 -12.69 -11.31
C PHE A 26 6.23 -12.71 -12.76
N CYS A 27 5.00 -13.14 -13.03
CA CYS A 27 4.41 -13.10 -14.36
C CYS A 27 4.26 -11.68 -14.94
N TYR A 28 4.37 -10.63 -14.12
CA TYR A 28 4.22 -9.24 -14.51
C TYR A 28 5.52 -8.43 -14.40
N THR A 29 6.67 -9.10 -14.23
CA THR A 29 7.97 -8.47 -13.97
C THR A 29 8.28 -7.36 -14.97
N ILE A 30 8.06 -7.57 -16.27
CA ILE A 30 8.36 -6.56 -17.31
C ILE A 30 7.59 -5.24 -17.06
N ILE A 31 6.31 -5.33 -16.70
CA ILE A 31 5.48 -4.13 -16.43
C ILE A 31 5.90 -3.50 -15.10
N LEU A 32 6.10 -4.32 -14.07
CA LEU A 32 6.45 -3.87 -12.73
C LEU A 32 7.80 -3.14 -12.73
N LEU A 33 8.76 -3.61 -13.53
CA LEU A 33 10.05 -2.93 -13.74
C LEU A 33 9.86 -1.52 -14.33
N GLN A 34 8.85 -1.31 -15.17
CA GLN A 34 8.58 -0.02 -15.83
C GLN A 34 7.64 0.88 -15.02
N LEU A 35 7.11 0.37 -13.90
CA LEU A 35 6.10 1.06 -13.11
C LEU A 35 6.69 2.32 -12.46
N LYS A 36 6.05 3.46 -12.72
CA LYS A 36 6.47 4.76 -12.15
C LYS A 36 5.56 5.23 -11.02
N TYR A 37 4.33 4.74 -10.97
CA TYR A 37 3.32 5.14 -10.00
C TYR A 37 2.63 3.89 -9.45
N LEU A 38 2.65 3.74 -8.13
CA LEU A 38 2.02 2.62 -7.44
C LEU A 38 1.19 3.15 -6.29
N THR A 39 -0.05 2.70 -6.23
CA THR A 39 -0.92 2.83 -5.06
C THR A 39 -1.13 1.42 -4.49
N LEU A 40 -0.80 1.24 -3.21
CA LEU A 40 -1.08 0.03 -2.46
C LEU A 40 -2.18 0.32 -1.45
N ASN A 41 -3.30 -0.39 -1.56
CA ASN A 41 -4.26 -0.47 -0.48
C ASN A 41 -3.85 -1.66 0.39
N LEU A 42 -3.25 -1.34 1.54
CA LEU A 42 -2.77 -2.30 2.52
C LEU A 42 -3.93 -2.68 3.42
N HIS A 43 -4.61 -3.76 3.03
CA HIS A 43 -5.52 -4.53 3.87
C HIS A 43 -4.76 -5.63 4.63
N ASP A 44 -5.44 -6.36 5.49
CA ASP A 44 -4.90 -7.39 6.38
C ASP A 44 -4.31 -8.64 5.69
N GLU A 45 -4.45 -8.75 4.37
CA GLU A 45 -3.81 -9.80 3.56
C GLU A 45 -2.34 -9.50 3.20
N TRP A 46 -1.91 -8.24 3.27
CA TRP A 46 -0.54 -7.85 2.92
C TRP A 46 0.43 -8.09 4.07
N SER A 47 1.41 -8.97 3.86
CA SER A 47 2.57 -9.08 4.74
C SER A 47 3.63 -8.03 4.37
N PHE A 48 4.48 -7.67 5.33
CA PHE A 48 5.61 -6.78 5.09
C PHE A 48 6.55 -7.34 4.00
N GLU A 49 6.83 -8.66 4.06
CA GLU A 49 7.68 -9.35 3.10
C GLU A 49 7.12 -9.28 1.67
N GLN A 50 5.80 -9.40 1.51
CA GLN A 50 5.15 -9.28 0.21
C GLN A 50 5.29 -7.88 -0.37
N VAL A 51 5.16 -6.85 0.45
CA VAL A 51 5.35 -5.46 0.00
C VAL A 51 6.80 -5.20 -0.33
N GLN A 52 7.73 -5.66 0.50
CA GLN A 52 9.17 -5.56 0.21
C GLN A 52 9.54 -6.26 -1.10
N GLN A 53 9.03 -7.47 -1.34
CA GLN A 53 9.23 -8.19 -2.61
C GLN A 53 8.70 -7.40 -3.81
N LEU A 54 7.49 -6.83 -3.70
CA LEU A 54 6.92 -6.01 -4.76
C LEU A 54 7.80 -4.78 -5.06
N LEU A 55 8.24 -4.07 -4.03
CA LEU A 55 9.09 -2.88 -4.19
C LEU A 55 10.45 -3.22 -4.82
N ASN A 56 11.02 -4.39 -4.51
CA ASN A 56 12.25 -4.87 -5.16
C ASN A 56 12.09 -5.08 -6.67
N ILE A 57 10.88 -5.45 -7.14
CA ILE A 57 10.60 -5.65 -8.57
C ILE A 57 10.31 -4.32 -9.28
N CYS A 58 10.04 -3.24 -8.53
CA CYS A 58 9.68 -1.92 -9.06
C CYS A 58 10.78 -0.86 -8.83
N PRO A 59 12.02 -1.04 -9.32
CA PRO A 59 13.15 -0.15 -9.01
C PRO A 59 13.03 1.26 -9.60
N HIS A 60 12.10 1.48 -10.53
CA HIS A 60 11.92 2.77 -11.22
C HIS A 60 10.73 3.58 -10.71
N LEU A 61 10.17 3.18 -9.56
CA LEU A 61 9.04 3.84 -8.96
C LEU A 61 9.40 5.27 -8.56
N LYS A 62 8.58 6.24 -8.99
CA LYS A 62 8.74 7.67 -8.69
C LYS A 62 7.69 8.16 -7.72
N HIS A 63 6.53 7.51 -7.67
CA HIS A 63 5.42 7.88 -6.82
C HIS A 63 4.85 6.63 -6.15
N LEU A 64 4.80 6.66 -4.82
CA LEU A 64 4.22 5.60 -4.01
C LEU A 64 3.12 6.19 -3.12
N ILE A 65 1.93 5.60 -3.18
CA ILE A 65 0.83 5.89 -2.26
C ILE A 65 0.57 4.62 -1.45
N LEU A 66 0.72 4.69 -0.14
CA LEU A 66 0.38 3.62 0.79
C LEU A 66 -0.91 4.02 1.51
N LYS A 67 -2.00 3.31 1.25
CA LYS A 67 -3.29 3.48 1.91
C LYS A 67 -3.45 2.36 2.93
N LEU A 68 -3.49 2.72 4.20
CA LEU A 68 -3.69 1.78 5.31
C LEU A 68 -5.14 1.80 5.70
N GLU A 69 -5.82 0.68 5.60
CA GLU A 69 -7.18 0.54 6.08
C GLU A 69 -7.16 -0.11 7.47
N ALA A 70 -7.60 0.62 8.49
CA ALA A 70 -7.71 0.04 9.83
C ALA A 70 -9.02 -0.72 9.92
N GLN A 71 -8.95 -2.00 10.31
CA GLN A 71 -10.12 -2.82 10.63
C GLN A 71 -10.19 -3.04 12.14
N ASN A 72 -11.42 -3.05 12.66
CA ASN A 72 -11.74 -3.05 14.08
C ASN A 72 -11.12 -4.22 14.88
N ASP A 73 -10.77 -5.33 14.22
CA ASP A 73 -10.38 -6.58 14.90
C ASP A 73 -8.90 -6.96 14.75
N LYS A 74 -8.13 -6.29 13.89
CA LYS A 74 -6.70 -6.58 13.69
C LYS A 74 -5.87 -5.31 13.59
N LYS A 75 -4.96 -5.14 14.56
CA LYS A 75 -3.91 -4.13 14.49
C LYS A 75 -2.89 -4.56 13.44
N ILE A 76 -3.02 -4.07 12.20
CA ILE A 76 -1.89 -4.06 11.28
C ILE A 76 -0.78 -3.27 11.98
N MET A 77 0.29 -3.96 12.38
CA MET A 77 1.43 -3.32 13.06
C MET A 77 2.28 -2.63 12.00
N PHE A 78 1.90 -1.41 11.65
CA PHE A 78 2.71 -0.56 10.78
C PHE A 78 3.79 0.11 11.62
N GLU A 79 5.00 -0.45 11.60
CA GLU A 79 6.14 0.14 12.31
C GLU A 79 6.84 1.19 11.43
N PRO A 80 6.72 2.50 11.72
CA PRO A 80 7.16 3.55 10.78
C PRO A 80 8.65 3.50 10.45
N SER A 81 9.49 3.15 11.43
CA SER A 81 10.94 2.99 11.29
C SER A 81 11.32 1.92 10.25
N THR A 82 10.65 0.78 10.28
CA THR A 82 10.89 -0.35 9.39
C THR A 82 10.49 -0.01 7.95
N TRP A 83 9.36 0.68 7.78
CA TRP A 83 8.91 1.15 6.46
C TRP A 83 9.75 2.28 5.89
N GLN A 84 10.19 3.21 6.74
CA GLN A 84 11.10 4.27 6.33
C GLN A 84 12.39 3.69 5.75
N LYS A 85 13.04 2.75 6.48
CA LYS A 85 14.24 2.07 6.00
C LYS A 85 14.02 1.37 4.66
N LEU A 86 12.91 0.63 4.52
CA LEU A 86 12.58 -0.05 3.27
C LEU A 86 12.48 0.91 2.09
N ILE A 87 11.83 2.07 2.28
CA ILE A 87 11.65 3.07 1.22
C ILE A 87 12.99 3.73 0.89
N GLU A 88 13.79 4.10 1.89
CA GLU A 88 15.11 4.70 1.69
C GLU A 88 16.07 3.75 0.95
N GLU A 89 16.06 2.46 1.30
CA GLU A 89 16.92 1.46 0.68
C GLU A 89 16.50 1.08 -0.74
N LYS A 90 15.20 0.94 -1.00
CA LYS A 90 14.70 0.36 -2.26
C LYS A 90 14.27 1.42 -3.27
N LEU A 91 13.89 2.60 -2.80
CA LEU A 91 13.25 3.64 -3.59
C LEU A 91 13.94 4.99 -3.40
N SER A 92 15.28 5.02 -3.43
CA SER A 92 16.08 6.25 -3.28
C SER A 92 15.76 7.34 -4.32
N HIS A 93 15.13 6.97 -5.43
CA HIS A 93 14.70 7.88 -6.51
C HIS A 93 13.25 8.34 -6.40
N LEU A 94 12.56 8.01 -5.31
CA LEU A 94 11.16 8.36 -5.11
C LEU A 94 11.01 9.89 -5.05
N LYS A 95 10.13 10.42 -5.90
CA LYS A 95 9.81 11.86 -5.94
C LYS A 95 8.67 12.22 -4.99
N SER A 96 7.81 11.27 -4.69
CA SER A 96 6.61 11.48 -3.88
C SER A 96 6.26 10.21 -3.13
N LEU A 97 6.19 10.33 -1.81
CA LEU A 97 5.60 9.34 -0.91
C LEU A 97 4.34 9.94 -0.31
N ARG A 98 3.22 9.21 -0.37
CA ARG A 98 2.00 9.58 0.35
C ARG A 98 1.58 8.42 1.23
N LEU A 99 1.48 8.68 2.52
CA LEU A 99 0.82 7.80 3.47
C LEU A 99 -0.61 8.29 3.66
N GLN A 100 -1.60 7.41 3.51
CA GLN A 100 -3.00 7.71 3.71
C GLN A 100 -3.58 6.71 4.71
N LEU A 101 -4.01 7.20 5.87
CA LEU A 101 -4.69 6.40 6.88
C LEU A 101 -6.19 6.47 6.63
N ASN A 102 -6.76 5.38 6.14
CA ASN A 102 -8.20 5.21 5.91
C ASN A 102 -8.81 4.48 7.10
N CYS A 103 -8.87 5.16 8.24
CA CYS A 103 -9.78 4.92 9.37
C CYS A 103 -9.28 5.76 10.55
N ILE A 104 -10.15 6.61 11.08
CA ILE A 104 -9.99 7.16 12.42
C ILE A 104 -10.86 6.25 13.29
N VAL A 105 -10.25 5.31 14.00
CA VAL A 105 -10.95 4.63 15.09
C VAL A 105 -11.11 5.66 16.18
N THR A 106 -12.25 6.36 16.20
CA THR A 106 -12.69 7.02 17.42
C THR A 106 -13.08 5.91 18.38
N ASP A 107 -12.30 5.73 19.46
CA ASP A 107 -12.77 4.99 20.63
C ASP A 107 -13.97 5.76 21.22
N SER A 108 -15.14 5.65 20.60
CA SER A 108 -16.40 6.09 21.20
C SER A 108 -16.91 5.01 22.17
N ASN A 109 -16.02 4.59 23.08
CA ASN A 109 -16.34 3.77 24.25
C ASN A 109 -16.08 4.55 25.55
N GLU A 110 -16.12 5.88 25.52
CA GLU A 110 -16.51 6.61 26.72
C GLU A 110 -18.03 6.46 26.90
N ASN A 111 -18.39 5.62 27.88
CA ASN A 111 -19.72 5.42 28.43
C ASN A 111 -20.58 6.70 28.39
N ILE A 112 -21.47 6.82 27.41
CA ILE A 112 -22.68 7.65 27.52
C ILE A 112 -23.70 6.80 28.30
N HIS A 113 -23.41 6.58 29.57
CA HIS A 113 -24.39 6.16 30.57
C HIS A 113 -24.45 7.24 31.64
N ASN A 114 -25.68 7.73 31.87
CA ASN A 114 -26.11 8.76 32.82
C ASN A 114 -26.11 10.20 32.31
N TYR A 115 -27.13 10.57 31.51
CA TYR A 115 -27.77 11.90 31.62
C TYR A 115 -29.20 11.90 31.04
N GLN A 116 -30.02 10.87 31.30
CA GLN A 116 -31.48 10.99 31.11
C GLN A 116 -32.23 10.12 32.12
N LYS A 117 -32.72 10.79 33.18
CA LYS A 117 -33.87 10.54 34.07
C LYS A 117 -33.55 11.32 35.36
N SER A 118 -33.99 12.58 35.49
CA SER A 118 -35.37 13.01 35.79
C SER A 118 -35.90 12.33 37.04
#